data_AF-A0A383EK59-F1
#
_entry.id   AF-A0A383EK59-F1
#
_cell.length_a   1.000
_cell.length_b   1.000
_cell.length_c   1.000
_cell.angle_alpha   90.00
_cell.angle_beta   90.00
_cell.angle_gamma   90.00
#
_symmetry.space_group_name_H-M   'P 1'
#
loop_
_entity.id
_entity.type
_entity.pdbx_description
1 polymer ?
#
loop_
_entity_poly.entity_id
_entity_poly.type
_entity_poly.pdbx_seq_one_letter_code
_entity_poly.pdbx_strand_id
1 'polypeptide(L)'
;MTNITFYGGVKDIGGNKFLVDDKGTKIFMDFGMSFTEEGKFFAQFLNARTSNSLIDMFELGILPKIKGLYRRDYAKHMGFGGDEDTEFDAVLLTHAHVDHCAYIRYLRPDIPIYCSEESKLIMQNFDETGGAEYLTLKEKFKVYQNTKGEMGRMSGEKVRVPRE
;
A
#
# COMPACT_ATOMS: atom_id res chain seq x y z
N MET A 1 7.73 1.72 -27.20
CA MET A 1 7.10 3.05 -27.01
C MET A 1 6.96 3.22 -25.52
N THR A 2 7.44 4.32 -24.98
CA THR A 2 7.34 4.62 -23.54
C THR A 2 5.95 5.16 -23.24
N ASN A 3 5.28 4.61 -22.23
CA ASN A 3 3.94 5.02 -21.80
C ASN A 3 3.99 5.58 -20.39
N ILE A 4 3.26 6.67 -20.15
CA ILE A 4 3.08 7.26 -18.82
C ILE A 4 1.58 7.28 -18.52
N THR A 5 1.18 6.61 -17.43
CA THR A 5 -0.22 6.53 -16.99
C THR A 5 -0.39 7.18 -15.63
N PHE A 6 -1.26 8.18 -15.54
CA PHE A 6 -1.51 8.90 -14.29
C PHE A 6 -2.69 8.28 -13.53
N TYR A 7 -2.43 7.80 -12.32
CA TYR A 7 -3.44 7.24 -11.41
C TYR A 7 -3.79 8.17 -10.24
N GLY A 8 -3.04 9.26 -10.07
CA GLY A 8 -3.24 10.27 -9.02
C GLY A 8 -2.36 11.50 -9.25
N GLY A 9 -2.60 12.56 -8.50
CA GLY A 9 -1.88 13.85 -8.65
C GLY A 9 -2.30 14.69 -9.86
N VAL A 10 -3.36 14.31 -10.57
CA VAL A 10 -3.85 15.08 -11.74
C VAL A 10 -4.86 16.11 -11.28
N LYS A 11 -4.52 17.40 -11.45
CA LYS A 11 -5.36 18.53 -10.98
C LYS A 11 -5.66 18.46 -9.48
N ASP A 12 -4.72 17.91 -8.71
CA ASP A 12 -4.83 17.69 -7.28
C ASP A 12 -3.50 18.04 -6.59
N ILE A 13 -3.56 18.50 -5.34
CA ILE A 13 -2.38 18.72 -4.50
C ILE A 13 -2.19 17.46 -3.66
N GLY A 14 -1.25 16.64 -4.09
CA GLY A 14 -0.91 15.36 -3.47
C GLY A 14 -1.50 14.16 -4.22
N GLY A 15 -1.38 12.97 -3.63
CA GLY A 15 -1.84 11.73 -4.26
C GLY A 15 -0.95 11.28 -5.42
N ASN A 16 0.32 11.70 -5.44
CA ASN A 16 1.25 11.41 -6.52
C ASN A 16 1.36 9.90 -6.73
N LYS A 17 1.04 9.49 -7.97
CA LYS A 17 0.88 8.09 -8.37
C LYS A 17 0.79 7.97 -9.87
N PHE A 18 1.88 7.67 -10.53
CA PHE A 18 1.86 7.42 -11.96
C PHE A 18 2.79 6.29 -12.34
N LEU A 19 2.45 5.58 -13.40
CA LEU A 19 3.20 4.42 -13.89
C LEU A 19 3.99 4.83 -15.13
N VAL A 20 5.27 4.48 -15.13
CA VAL A 20 6.14 4.54 -16.30
C VAL A 20 6.34 3.12 -16.80
N ASP A 21 5.98 2.86 -18.05
CA ASP A 21 6.15 1.58 -18.73
C ASP A 21 7.05 1.77 -19.96
N ASP A 22 8.24 1.18 -19.94
CA ASP A 22 9.15 1.16 -21.07
C ASP A 22 9.88 -0.19 -21.17
N LYS A 23 9.95 -0.75 -22.38
CA LYS A 23 10.74 -1.96 -22.70
C LYS A 23 10.49 -3.16 -21.78
N GLY A 24 9.26 -3.31 -21.28
CA GLY A 24 8.89 -4.41 -20.39
C GLY A 24 9.21 -4.15 -18.91
N THR A 25 9.61 -2.93 -18.55
CA THR A 25 9.81 -2.50 -17.18
C THR A 25 8.72 -1.52 -16.77
N LYS A 26 8.03 -1.82 -15.66
CA LYS A 26 6.90 -1.08 -15.11
C LYS A 26 7.24 -0.55 -13.72
N ILE A 27 7.45 0.77 -13.62
CA ILE A 27 7.82 1.44 -12.37
C ILE A 27 6.75 2.44 -11.98
N PHE A 28 6.25 2.32 -10.76
CA PHE A 28 5.42 3.36 -10.16
C PHE A 28 6.30 4.48 -9.62
N MET A 29 5.89 5.71 -9.87
CA MET A 29 6.49 6.92 -9.33
C MET A 29 5.59 7.42 -8.21
N ASP A 30 6.12 7.35 -6.99
CA ASP A 30 5.42 7.56 -5.73
C ASP A 30 4.18 6.66 -5.54
N PHE A 31 3.65 6.65 -4.32
CA PHE A 31 2.35 6.04 -4.04
C PHE A 31 1.69 6.74 -2.86
N GLY A 32 1.36 8.02 -3.06
CA GLY A 32 0.91 8.90 -1.98
C GLY A 32 -0.60 9.04 -1.85
N MET A 33 -1.00 9.75 -0.79
CA MET A 33 -2.37 10.09 -0.42
C MET A 33 -2.84 11.38 -1.09
N SER A 34 -4.04 11.36 -1.66
CA SER A 34 -4.74 12.58 -2.10
C SER A 34 -5.53 13.16 -0.93
N PHE A 35 -5.18 14.38 -0.51
CA PHE A 35 -5.92 15.07 0.54
C PHE A 35 -7.32 15.47 0.09
N THR A 36 -7.50 15.82 -1.18
CA THR A 36 -8.80 16.19 -1.73
C THR A 36 -9.75 15.00 -1.80
N GLU A 37 -9.30 13.82 -2.25
CA GLU A 37 -10.16 12.64 -2.31
C GLU A 37 -10.44 12.07 -0.90
N GLU A 38 -9.44 11.98 -0.03
CA GLU A 38 -9.66 11.54 1.36
C GLU A 38 -10.61 12.48 2.11
N GLY A 39 -10.45 13.80 1.95
CA GLY A 39 -11.27 14.80 2.62
C GLY A 39 -12.76 14.77 2.26
N LYS A 40 -13.16 14.07 1.19
CA LYS A 40 -14.58 13.86 0.84
C LYS A 40 -15.27 12.83 1.73
N PHE A 41 -14.51 11.86 2.23
CA PHE A 41 -15.08 10.63 2.82
C PHE A 41 -14.57 10.34 4.24
N PHE A 42 -13.37 10.82 4.57
CA PHE A 42 -12.71 10.53 5.83
C PHE A 42 -12.49 11.81 6.63
N ALA A 43 -12.58 11.68 7.95
CA ALA A 43 -12.44 12.80 8.88
C ALA A 43 -12.15 12.28 10.29
N GLN A 44 -11.00 12.65 10.88
CA GLN A 44 -10.54 12.31 12.23
C GLN A 44 -10.72 10.82 12.61
N PHE A 45 -11.94 10.44 13.02
CA PHE A 45 -12.31 9.10 13.46
C PHE A 45 -12.94 8.23 12.36
N LEU A 46 -13.41 8.84 11.27
CA LEU A 46 -13.96 8.15 10.11
C LEU A 46 -12.83 7.82 9.13
N ASN A 47 -12.52 6.53 9.00
CA ASN A 47 -11.45 5.99 8.16
C ASN A 47 -11.98 4.80 7.36
N ALA A 48 -11.24 4.37 6.32
CA ALA A 48 -11.51 3.11 5.63
C ALA A 48 -11.58 1.94 6.63
N ARG A 49 -12.59 1.07 6.48
CA ARG A 49 -12.80 -0.01 7.43
C ARG A 49 -11.65 -1.00 7.32
N THR A 50 -11.00 -1.35 8.43
CA THR A 50 -9.85 -2.26 8.39
C THR A 50 -10.20 -3.63 7.80
N SER A 51 -11.42 -4.12 8.01
CA SER A 51 -11.91 -5.38 7.42
C SER A 51 -12.19 -5.29 5.92
N ASN A 52 -12.34 -4.08 5.35
CA ASN A 52 -12.76 -3.87 3.97
C ASN A 52 -11.91 -2.82 3.22
N SER A 53 -10.68 -2.56 3.68
CA SER A 53 -9.91 -1.37 3.32
C SER A 53 -9.71 -1.18 1.82
N LEU A 54 -9.24 -2.18 1.07
CA LEU A 54 -9.03 -2.00 -0.38
C LEU A 54 -10.35 -1.78 -1.13
N ILE A 55 -11.41 -2.52 -0.77
CA ILE A 55 -12.73 -2.32 -1.38
C ILE A 55 -13.22 -0.89 -1.14
N ASP A 56 -13.16 -0.40 0.11
CA ASP A 56 -13.57 0.97 0.43
C ASP A 56 -12.76 1.98 -0.40
N MET A 57 -11.44 1.83 -0.46
CA MET A 57 -10.58 2.74 -1.23
C MET A 57 -10.83 2.68 -2.74
N PHE A 58 -11.20 1.52 -3.29
CA PHE A 58 -11.55 1.37 -4.71
C PHE A 58 -12.90 1.97 -5.04
N GLU A 59 -13.93 1.67 -4.25
CA GLU A 59 -15.29 2.15 -4.49
C GLU A 59 -15.41 3.67 -4.29
N LEU A 60 -14.56 4.25 -3.42
CA LEU A 60 -14.43 5.69 -3.25
C LEU A 60 -13.54 6.37 -4.30
N GLY A 61 -12.92 5.60 -5.21
CA GLY A 61 -12.06 6.12 -6.27
C GLY A 61 -10.70 6.66 -5.79
N ILE A 62 -10.31 6.37 -4.53
CA ILE A 62 -9.07 6.87 -3.92
C ILE A 62 -7.86 6.03 -4.36
N LEU A 63 -8.06 4.72 -4.54
CA LEU A 63 -7.04 3.81 -5.08
C LEU A 63 -7.46 3.24 -6.43
N PRO A 64 -6.53 3.08 -7.39
CA PRO A 64 -6.83 2.46 -8.68
C PRO A 64 -7.01 0.94 -8.52
N LYS A 65 -7.99 0.34 -9.22
CA LYS A 65 -8.29 -1.09 -9.11
C LYS A 65 -7.36 -1.94 -9.99
N ILE A 66 -6.14 -2.20 -9.50
CA ILE A 66 -5.05 -2.88 -10.22
C ILE A 66 -4.69 -4.20 -9.55
N LYS A 67 -4.81 -5.32 -10.28
CA LYS A 67 -4.42 -6.65 -9.80
C LYS A 67 -2.91 -6.80 -9.69
N GLY A 68 -2.43 -7.64 -8.78
CA GLY A 68 -1.00 -7.88 -8.58
C GLY A 68 -0.21 -6.74 -7.92
N LEU A 69 -0.82 -5.57 -7.64
CA LEU A 69 -0.16 -4.42 -7.02
C LEU A 69 -0.26 -4.40 -5.48
N TYR A 70 -1.42 -4.78 -4.96
CA TYR A 70 -1.73 -4.65 -3.54
C TYR A 70 -1.34 -5.87 -2.71
N ARG A 71 -1.17 -5.68 -1.40
CA ARG A 71 -0.82 -6.75 -0.46
C ARG A 71 -1.79 -7.93 -0.58
N ARG A 72 -1.20 -9.13 -0.61
CA ARG A 72 -1.92 -10.39 -0.79
C ARG A 72 -2.89 -10.69 0.35
N ASP A 73 -2.58 -10.30 1.59
CA ASP A 73 -3.46 -10.51 2.75
C ASP A 73 -4.80 -9.78 2.60
N TYR A 74 -4.77 -8.51 2.19
CA TYR A 74 -5.97 -7.73 1.90
C TYR A 74 -6.66 -8.18 0.61
N ALA A 75 -5.92 -8.38 -0.48
CA ALA A 75 -6.49 -8.75 -1.78
C ALA A 75 -7.25 -10.07 -1.72
N LYS A 76 -6.68 -11.09 -1.04
CA LYS A 76 -7.32 -12.41 -0.89
C LYS A 76 -8.54 -12.34 0.03
N HIS A 77 -8.42 -11.66 1.17
CA HIS A 77 -9.52 -11.51 2.12
C HIS A 77 -10.76 -10.85 1.48
N MET A 78 -10.53 -9.91 0.57
CA MET A 78 -11.57 -9.13 -0.11
C MET A 78 -12.05 -9.75 -1.43
N GLY A 79 -11.57 -10.92 -1.82
CA GLY A 79 -11.92 -11.56 -3.09
C GLY A 79 -11.51 -10.75 -4.33
N PHE A 80 -10.54 -9.83 -4.18
CA PHE A 80 -10.05 -8.98 -5.27
C PHE A 80 -9.01 -9.69 -6.15
N GLY A 81 -8.20 -10.56 -5.53
CA GLY A 81 -7.08 -11.26 -6.15
C GLY A 81 -6.04 -11.66 -5.10
N GLY A 82 -4.77 -11.64 -5.46
CA GLY A 82 -3.63 -11.87 -4.57
C GLY A 82 -2.91 -13.21 -4.77
N ASP A 83 -3.37 -14.05 -5.69
CA ASP A 83 -2.67 -15.27 -6.10
C ASP A 83 -1.78 -15.03 -7.33
N GLU A 84 -2.03 -13.95 -8.07
CA GLU A 84 -1.25 -13.55 -9.21
C GLU A 84 0.15 -13.03 -8.85
N ASP A 85 1.05 -13.18 -9.81
CA ASP A 85 2.34 -12.51 -9.79
C ASP A 85 2.18 -11.02 -10.09
N THR A 86 3.16 -10.23 -9.63
CA THR A 86 3.18 -8.81 -9.94
C THR A 86 3.82 -8.59 -11.30
N GLU A 87 3.27 -7.65 -12.07
CA GLU A 87 3.92 -7.15 -13.28
C GLU A 87 4.69 -5.85 -13.03
N PHE A 88 4.74 -5.37 -11.78
CA PHE A 88 5.37 -4.12 -11.39
C PHE A 88 6.75 -4.40 -10.81
N ASP A 89 7.79 -3.82 -11.43
CA ASP A 89 9.17 -4.10 -11.06
C ASP A 89 9.63 -3.30 -9.84
N ALA A 90 9.09 -2.10 -9.65
CA ALA A 90 9.47 -1.25 -8.54
C ALA A 90 8.50 -0.09 -8.29
N VAL A 91 8.69 0.55 -7.14
CA VAL A 91 8.26 1.91 -6.88
C VAL A 91 9.51 2.78 -6.70
N LEU A 92 9.58 3.90 -7.38
CA LEU A 92 10.54 4.96 -7.09
C LEU A 92 9.83 6.03 -6.27
N LEU A 93 10.25 6.19 -5.02
CA LEU A 93 9.72 7.20 -4.11
C LEU A 93 10.66 8.41 -4.12
N THR A 94 10.10 9.56 -4.46
CA THR A 94 10.84 10.83 -4.57
C THR A 94 11.26 11.37 -3.21
N HIS A 95 10.36 11.36 -2.23
CA HIS A 95 10.61 11.76 -0.84
C HIS A 95 9.49 11.30 0.11
N ALA A 96 9.72 11.41 1.42
CA ALA A 96 8.84 10.85 2.46
C ALA A 96 7.74 11.79 2.97
N HIS A 97 7.17 12.66 2.13
CA HIS A 97 5.91 13.32 2.48
C HIS A 97 4.71 12.39 2.23
N VAL A 98 3.64 12.53 3.03
CA VAL A 98 2.49 11.60 3.01
C VAL A 98 1.74 11.60 1.67
N ASP A 99 1.78 12.71 0.94
CA ASP A 99 1.24 12.82 -0.40
C ASP A 99 2.09 12.14 -1.49
N HIS A 100 3.21 11.55 -1.10
CA HIS A 100 4.07 10.69 -1.92
C HIS A 100 4.18 9.25 -1.37
N CYS A 101 4.13 9.04 -0.05
CA CYS A 101 4.41 7.72 0.55
C CYS A 101 3.21 7.05 1.25
N ALA A 102 2.15 7.78 1.62
CA ALA A 102 1.15 7.26 2.57
C ALA A 102 0.44 5.97 2.15
N TYR A 103 0.27 5.72 0.86
CA TYR A 103 -0.40 4.51 0.37
C TYR A 103 0.55 3.36 0.08
N ILE A 104 1.87 3.51 0.27
CA ILE A 104 2.84 2.39 0.18
C ILE A 104 2.41 1.21 1.05
N ARG A 105 1.77 1.48 2.20
CA ARG A 105 1.24 0.46 3.11
C ARG A 105 0.25 -0.53 2.49
N TYR A 106 -0.33 -0.19 1.34
CA TYR A 106 -1.27 -1.04 0.59
C TYR A 106 -0.56 -1.91 -0.44
N LEU A 107 0.67 -1.58 -0.80
CA LEU A 107 1.45 -2.31 -1.80
C LEU A 107 2.00 -3.61 -1.23
N ARG A 108 2.03 -4.66 -2.06
CA ARG A 108 2.67 -5.93 -1.68
C ARG A 108 4.15 -5.73 -1.33
N PRO A 109 4.71 -6.48 -0.36
CA PRO A 109 6.04 -6.23 0.18
C PRO A 109 7.19 -6.62 -0.77
N ASP A 110 6.90 -7.42 -1.79
CA ASP A 110 7.83 -7.97 -2.77
C ASP A 110 8.00 -7.08 -4.02
N ILE A 111 7.29 -5.95 -4.13
CA ILE A 111 7.63 -4.90 -5.10
C ILE A 111 8.66 -3.98 -4.44
N PRO A 112 9.93 -3.93 -4.87
CA PRO A 112 10.96 -3.11 -4.20
C PRO A 112 10.64 -1.61 -4.27
N ILE A 113 11.04 -0.86 -3.22
CA ILE A 113 10.96 0.61 -3.18
C ILE A 113 12.37 1.19 -3.20
N TYR A 114 12.67 1.99 -4.22
CA TYR A 114 13.89 2.78 -4.29
C TYR A 114 13.62 4.22 -3.84
N CYS A 115 14.43 4.70 -2.91
CA CYS A 115 14.36 6.06 -2.38
C CYS A 115 15.72 6.50 -1.83
N SER A 116 15.84 7.77 -1.46
CA SER A 116 17.02 8.26 -0.74
C SER A 116 17.11 7.68 0.67
N GLU A 117 18.31 7.65 1.24
CA GLU A 117 18.52 7.17 2.61
C GLU A 117 17.72 8.00 3.63
N GLU A 118 17.67 9.32 3.43
CA GLU A 118 16.92 10.25 4.29
C GLU A 118 15.43 9.94 4.26
N SER A 119 14.88 9.67 3.08
CA SER A 119 13.46 9.29 2.93
C SER A 119 13.18 7.98 3.64
N LYS A 120 14.09 7.00 3.53
CA LYS A 120 14.00 5.73 4.25
C LYS A 120 14.03 5.93 5.76
N LEU A 121 14.93 6.76 6.29
CA LEU A 121 15.02 7.06 7.73
C LEU A 121 13.77 7.75 8.27
N ILE A 122 13.18 8.67 7.49
CA ILE A 122 11.90 9.30 7.85
C ILE A 122 10.78 8.25 7.89
N MET A 123 10.68 7.39 6.88
CA MET A 123 9.70 6.29 6.86
C MET A 123 9.91 5.32 8.03
N GLN A 124 11.16 5.01 8.38
CA GLN A 124 11.49 4.19 9.53
C GLN A 124 11.00 4.82 10.84
N ASN A 125 11.22 6.12 11.02
CA ASN A 125 10.72 6.84 12.19
C ASN A 125 9.18 6.78 12.30
N PHE A 126 8.45 6.88 11.17
CA PHE A 126 6.99 6.72 11.17
C PHE A 126 6.54 5.30 11.58
N ASP A 127 7.24 4.27 11.10
CA ASP A 127 6.96 2.87 11.46
C ASP A 127 7.23 2.61 12.95
N GLU A 128 8.32 3.15 13.51
CA GLU A 128 8.76 2.92 14.89
C GLU A 128 7.96 3.70 15.94
N THR A 129 7.52 4.92 15.62
CA THR A 129 6.92 5.83 16.61
C THR A 129 5.39 5.96 16.51
N GLY A 130 4.80 5.73 15.34
CA GLY A 130 3.36 5.94 15.11
C GLY A 130 2.56 4.68 14.77
N GLY A 131 3.19 3.71 14.12
CA GLY A 131 2.51 2.51 13.59
C GLY A 131 2.12 2.61 12.12
N ALA A 132 2.84 3.43 11.35
CA ALA A 132 2.84 3.32 9.89
C ALA A 132 3.38 1.93 9.46
N GLU A 133 3.16 1.58 8.20
CA GLU A 133 3.58 0.30 7.63
C GLU A 133 4.30 0.53 6.29
N TYR A 134 5.38 1.32 6.30
CA TYR A 134 6.16 1.68 5.10
C TYR A 134 7.30 0.70 4.82
N LEU A 135 8.13 0.41 5.83
CA LEU A 135 9.28 -0.51 5.72
C LEU A 135 8.94 -1.91 6.24
N THR A 136 7.94 -2.01 7.11
CA THR A 136 7.41 -3.28 7.58
C THR A 136 5.89 -3.26 7.53
N LEU A 137 5.27 -4.43 7.34
CA LEU A 137 3.82 -4.56 7.40
C LEU A 137 3.42 -5.65 8.38
N LYS A 138 2.24 -5.51 8.98
CA LYS A 138 1.63 -6.57 9.79
C LYS A 138 0.51 -7.22 8.99
N GLU A 139 0.73 -8.45 8.54
CA GLU A 139 -0.27 -9.22 7.81
C GLU A 139 -1.57 -9.29 8.60
N LYS A 140 -2.68 -9.01 7.92
CA LYS A 140 -4.02 -9.09 8.48
C LYS A 140 -4.63 -10.45 8.16
N PHE A 141 -5.71 -10.77 8.88
CA PHE A 141 -6.54 -11.95 8.64
C PHE A 141 -5.85 -13.32 8.77
N LYS A 142 -4.59 -13.39 9.23
CA LYS A 142 -3.94 -14.65 9.58
C LYS A 142 -4.59 -15.30 10.80
N VAL A 143 -4.95 -16.56 10.64
CA VAL A 143 -5.54 -17.40 11.68
C VAL A 143 -4.68 -18.64 11.93
N TYR A 144 -4.75 -19.19 13.13
CA TYR A 144 -4.07 -20.41 13.52
C TYR A 144 -5.02 -21.31 14.32
N GLN A 145 -4.78 -22.62 14.29
CA GLN A 145 -5.48 -23.56 15.16
C GLN A 145 -4.63 -23.82 16.41
N ASN A 146 -5.23 -23.68 17.59
CA ASN A 146 -4.54 -23.95 18.85
C ASN A 146 -4.51 -25.46 19.16
N THR A 147 -3.80 -25.84 20.23
CA THR A 147 -3.66 -27.25 20.65
C THR A 147 -4.98 -27.89 21.11
N LYS A 148 -6.03 -27.09 21.33
CA LYS A 148 -7.39 -27.55 21.67
C LYS A 148 -8.30 -27.63 20.43
N GLY A 149 -7.79 -27.36 19.24
CA GLY A 149 -8.56 -27.38 18.00
C GLY A 149 -9.34 -26.10 17.70
N GLU A 150 -9.23 -25.06 18.52
CA GLU A 150 -9.94 -23.79 18.34
C GLU A 150 -9.18 -22.84 17.42
N MET A 151 -9.90 -22.01 16.68
CA MET A 151 -9.30 -21.00 15.81
C MET A 151 -8.99 -19.72 16.58
N GLY A 152 -7.74 -19.26 16.47
CA GLY A 152 -7.27 -17.98 16.99
C GLY A 152 -6.79 -17.06 15.88
N ARG A 153 -6.76 -15.75 16.15
CA ARG A 153 -6.17 -14.75 15.25
C ARG A 153 -4.71 -14.53 15.60
N MET A 154 -3.82 -14.53 14.60
CA MET A 154 -2.43 -14.15 14.79
C MET A 154 -2.31 -12.62 14.88
N SER A 155 -1.44 -12.13 15.77
CA SER A 155 -1.23 -10.71 16.01
C SER A 155 0.19 -10.42 16.53
N GLY A 156 0.54 -9.14 16.63
CA GLY A 156 1.84 -8.69 17.11
C GLY A 156 2.97 -8.95 16.12
N GLU A 157 4.18 -9.20 16.63
CA GLU A 157 5.38 -9.44 15.81
C GLU A 157 5.29 -10.74 14.99
N LYS A 158 4.44 -11.69 15.37
CA LYS A 158 4.28 -12.97 14.66
C LYS A 158 3.71 -12.83 13.24
N VAL A 159 3.11 -11.68 12.93
CA VAL A 159 2.57 -11.36 11.60
C VAL A 159 3.32 -10.22 10.93
N ARG A 160 4.45 -9.78 11.52
CA ARG A 160 5.26 -8.72 10.93
C ARG A 160 6.11 -9.30 9.80
N VAL A 161 6.06 -8.64 8.65
CA VAL A 161 6.79 -8.99 7.44
C VAL A 161 7.59 -7.76 7.01
N PRO A 162 8.91 -7.88 6.80
CA PRO A 162 9.69 -6.79 6.21
C PRO A 162 9.31 -6.60 4.74
N ARG A 163 9.47 -5.37 4.23
CA ARG A 163 9.54 -5.15 2.79
C ARG A 163 10.92 -5.60 2.28
N GLU A 164 10.94 -6.35 1.19
CA GLU A 164 12.16 -6.80 0.52
C GLU A 164 12.75 -5.72 -0.38
#